data_AF-A0A6V8DPL7-F1
#
_entry.id   AF-A0A6V8DPL7-F1
#
_cell.length_a   1.000
_cell.length_b   1.000
_cell.length_c   1.000
_cell.angle_alpha   90.00
_cell.angle_beta   90.00
_cell.angle_gamma   90.00
#
_symmetry.space_group_name_H-M   'P 1'
#
loop_
_entity.id
_entity.type
_entity.pdbx_description
1 polymer ?
#
loop_
_entity_poly.entity_id
_entity_poly.type
_entity_poly.pdbx_seq_one_letter_code
_entity_poly.pdbx_strand_id
1 'polypeptide(L)'
;MEKRRTYERQRKALRPSQRRLDASGVELPPRLVHMADLPWVTCYRQALRAENKSENTQKSYASGLRALVETMLPGEDVIDETTYDSMSVRELAERMEPLNGRLDRWTLSLSELRPTTYNARLAAARHLLKWLGHRWPDHLVRARTGRRLPRTLTRREMSMVLEAAANSENPVASIVVTMMLDTG
;
A
#
# COMPACT_ATOMS: atom_id res chain seq x y z
N MET A 1 -44.21 30.14 -5.64
CA MET A 1 -42.90 30.42 -5.03
C MET A 1 -42.51 29.20 -4.19
N GLU A 2 -41.63 28.37 -4.73
CA GLU A 2 -41.38 26.99 -4.29
C GLU A 2 -40.32 26.95 -3.18
N LYS A 3 -40.66 26.38 -2.01
CA LYS A 3 -39.80 26.32 -0.83
C LYS A 3 -38.68 25.28 -1.05
N ARG A 4 -37.44 25.74 -1.23
CA ARG A 4 -36.25 24.89 -1.25
C ARG A 4 -36.11 24.13 0.08
N ARG A 5 -36.30 22.81 0.06
CA ARG A 5 -35.97 21.90 1.16
C ARG A 5 -34.45 21.73 1.20
N THR A 6 -33.80 22.31 2.20
CA THR A 6 -32.38 22.08 2.49
C THR A 6 -32.25 20.69 3.13
N TYR A 7 -31.76 19.72 2.38
CA TYR A 7 -31.38 18.41 2.95
C TYR A 7 -30.08 18.57 3.74
N GLU A 8 -30.18 18.70 5.06
CA GLU A 8 -29.03 18.51 5.95
C GLU A 8 -28.61 17.03 5.90
N ARG A 9 -27.52 16.75 5.18
CA ARG A 9 -26.82 15.47 5.30
C ARG A 9 -26.30 15.34 6.72
N GLN A 10 -27.06 14.69 7.59
CA GLN A 10 -26.55 14.19 8.87
C GLN A 10 -25.35 13.28 8.56
N ARG A 11 -24.15 13.79 8.83
CA ARG A 11 -22.94 12.96 8.88
C ARG A 11 -23.17 11.99 10.03
N LYS A 12 -23.54 10.74 9.72
CA LYS A 12 -23.51 9.66 10.72
C LYS A 12 -22.13 9.70 11.35
N ALA A 13 -22.07 9.90 12.66
CA ALA A 13 -20.83 9.80 13.40
C ALA A 13 -20.22 8.43 13.08
N LEU A 14 -19.08 8.43 12.37
CA LEU A 14 -18.29 7.21 12.22
C LEU A 14 -17.88 6.83 13.64
N ARG A 15 -18.20 5.59 14.02
CA ARG A 15 -17.93 5.02 15.34
C ARG A 15 -16.53 5.45 15.83
N PRO A 16 -16.41 5.90 17.09
CA PRO A 16 -15.13 6.33 17.63
C PRO A 16 -14.12 5.19 17.62
N SER A 17 -12.88 5.51 17.28
CA SER A 17 -11.71 4.63 17.15
C SER A 17 -11.15 4.18 18.51
N GLN A 18 -12.02 3.92 19.48
CA GLN A 18 -11.63 3.40 20.78
C GLN A 18 -11.56 1.88 20.70
N ARG A 19 -10.62 1.31 21.47
CA ARG A 19 -10.45 -0.13 21.68
C ARG A 19 -11.83 -0.76 21.93
N ARG A 20 -12.21 -1.74 21.12
CA ARG A 20 -13.45 -2.52 21.28
C ARG A 20 -13.50 -3.04 22.72
N LEU A 21 -14.46 -2.54 23.49
CA LEU A 21 -14.78 -3.05 24.84
C LEU A 21 -15.65 -4.31 24.75
N ASP A 22 -16.19 -4.60 23.56
CA ASP A 22 -16.83 -5.85 23.19
C ASP A 22 -15.77 -6.95 23.01
N ALA A 23 -15.85 -8.01 23.83
CA ALA A 23 -15.04 -9.22 23.73
C ALA A 23 -15.28 -10.03 22.43
N SER A 24 -16.00 -9.46 21.46
CA SER A 24 -16.10 -10.03 20.11
C SER A 24 -14.75 -9.89 19.43
N GLY A 25 -14.10 -11.02 19.15
CA GLY A 25 -12.83 -11.07 18.43
C GLY A 25 -12.86 -10.37 17.07
N VAL A 26 -11.69 -10.24 16.45
CA VAL A 26 -11.57 -9.61 15.13
C VAL A 26 -12.44 -10.35 14.11
N GLU A 27 -13.42 -9.65 13.55
CA GLU A 27 -14.34 -10.23 12.57
C GLU A 27 -13.67 -10.24 11.20
N LEU A 28 -13.32 -11.43 10.71
CA LEU A 28 -12.75 -11.61 9.38
C LEU A 28 -13.82 -11.35 8.31
N PRO A 29 -13.47 -10.72 7.18
CA PRO A 29 -14.34 -10.61 6.02
C PRO A 29 -14.85 -11.99 5.56
N PRO A 30 -16.09 -12.12 5.04
CA PRO A 30 -16.65 -13.40 4.59
C PRO A 30 -15.75 -14.18 3.62
N ARG A 31 -15.01 -13.47 2.77
CA ARG A 31 -14.03 -14.03 1.82
C ARG A 31 -12.80 -14.69 2.47
N LEU A 32 -12.55 -14.46 3.75
CA LEU A 32 -11.42 -15.02 4.51
C LEU A 32 -11.85 -16.04 5.56
N VAL A 33 -13.15 -16.13 5.87
CA VAL A 33 -13.66 -17.05 6.91
C VAL A 33 -13.27 -18.50 6.61
N HIS A 34 -13.33 -18.93 5.35
CA HIS A 34 -12.96 -20.29 4.95
C HIS A 34 -11.44 -20.55 4.94
N MET A 35 -10.62 -19.51 5.05
CA MET A 35 -9.15 -19.58 5.12
C MET A 35 -8.62 -19.16 6.49
N ALA A 36 -9.50 -18.96 7.48
CA ALA A 36 -9.15 -18.36 8.78
C ALA A 36 -8.03 -19.11 9.50
N ASP A 37 -8.05 -20.44 9.42
CA ASP A 37 -7.14 -21.32 10.16
C ASP A 37 -5.96 -21.80 9.30
N LEU A 38 -5.85 -21.32 8.05
CA LEU A 38 -4.74 -21.64 7.15
C LEU A 38 -3.56 -20.68 7.36
N PRO A 39 -2.32 -21.10 7.02
CA PRO A 39 -1.13 -20.25 7.12
C PRO A 39 -1.30 -18.95 6.31
N TRP A 40 -1.11 -17.81 6.96
CA TRP A 40 -1.42 -16.53 6.33
C TRP A 40 -0.49 -16.21 5.15
N VAL A 41 0.78 -16.62 5.20
CA VAL A 41 1.80 -16.30 4.19
C VAL A 41 1.40 -16.87 2.82
N THR A 42 0.94 -18.13 2.79
CA THR A 42 0.53 -18.80 1.56
C THR A 42 -0.75 -18.18 1.02
N CYS A 43 -1.73 -17.96 1.90
CA CYS A 43 -3.02 -17.32 1.60
C CYS A 43 -2.83 -15.92 0.99
N TYR A 44 -1.97 -15.10 1.61
CA TYR A 44 -1.70 -13.74 1.17
C TYR A 44 -0.93 -13.72 -0.15
N ARG A 45 0.06 -14.60 -0.34
CA ARG A 45 0.76 -14.74 -1.63
C ARG A 45 -0.20 -15.14 -2.76
N GLN A 46 -1.13 -16.05 -2.50
CA GLN A 46 -2.17 -16.43 -3.47
C GLN A 46 -3.06 -15.23 -3.83
N ALA A 47 -3.47 -14.43 -2.83
CA ALA A 47 -4.24 -13.21 -3.06
C ALA A 47 -3.47 -12.20 -3.95
N LEU A 48 -2.17 -11.98 -3.69
CA LEU A 48 -1.35 -11.10 -4.51
C LEU A 48 -1.21 -11.59 -5.96
N ARG A 49 -1.14 -12.90 -6.17
CA ARG A 49 -1.11 -13.50 -7.51
C ARG A 49 -2.45 -13.32 -8.23
N ALA A 50 -3.57 -13.54 -7.53
CA ALA A 50 -4.92 -13.32 -8.08
C ALA A 50 -5.15 -11.85 -8.47
N GLU A 51 -4.52 -10.90 -7.78
CA GLU A 51 -4.54 -9.47 -8.12
C GLU A 51 -3.54 -9.06 -9.24
N ASN A 52 -2.88 -10.02 -9.89
CA ASN A 52 -1.85 -9.79 -10.91
C ASN A 52 -0.69 -8.90 -10.44
N LYS A 53 -0.31 -8.97 -9.15
CA LYS A 53 0.89 -8.27 -8.66
C LYS A 53 2.15 -8.98 -9.19
N SER A 54 3.10 -8.19 -9.71
CA SER A 54 4.38 -8.72 -10.18
C SER A 54 5.16 -9.42 -9.07
N GLU A 55 6.03 -10.35 -9.44
CA GLU A 55 6.88 -11.09 -8.48
C GLU A 55 7.74 -10.13 -7.64
N ASN A 56 8.26 -9.06 -8.26
CA ASN A 56 9.03 -8.04 -7.55
C ASN A 56 8.19 -7.31 -6.48
N THR A 57 6.90 -7.05 -6.77
CA THR A 57 5.98 -6.45 -5.79
C THR A 57 5.70 -7.42 -4.65
N GLN A 58 5.50 -8.70 -4.95
CA GLN A 58 5.28 -9.74 -3.93
C GLN A 58 6.48 -9.86 -2.98
N LYS A 59 7.71 -9.89 -3.51
CA LYS A 59 8.95 -9.90 -2.72
C LYS A 59 9.10 -8.63 -1.87
N SER A 60 8.83 -7.47 -2.46
CA SER A 60 8.89 -6.19 -1.75
C SER A 60 7.88 -6.12 -0.60
N TYR A 61 6.66 -6.63 -0.81
CA TYR A 61 5.63 -6.68 0.23
C TYR A 61 6.02 -7.66 1.34
N ALA A 62 6.48 -8.87 1.00
CA ALA A 62 6.90 -9.86 1.98
C ALA A 62 8.01 -9.33 2.89
N SER A 63 9.05 -8.70 2.32
CA SER A 63 10.15 -8.11 3.09
C SER A 63 9.68 -6.95 3.98
N GLY A 64 8.80 -6.08 3.48
CA GLY A 64 8.28 -4.95 4.25
C GLY A 64 7.33 -5.36 5.39
N LEU A 65 6.54 -6.41 5.16
CA LEU A 65 5.55 -6.91 6.12
C LEU A 65 6.19 -7.75 7.23
N ARG A 66 7.30 -8.46 6.96
CA ARG A 66 8.00 -9.25 7.97
C ARG A 66 8.35 -8.40 9.21
N ALA A 67 8.98 -7.25 8.98
CA ALA A 67 9.31 -6.31 10.06
C ALA A 67 8.08 -5.77 10.81
N LEU A 68 6.92 -5.66 10.15
CA LEU A 68 5.68 -5.22 10.79
C LEU A 68 5.10 -6.30 11.71
N VAL A 69 5.02 -7.54 11.23
CA VAL A 69 4.47 -8.66 12.00
C VAL A 69 5.39 -9.00 13.19
N GLU A 70 6.71 -8.93 13.00
CA GLU A 70 7.71 -9.15 14.05
C GLU A 70 7.80 -8.01 15.06
N THR A 71 7.23 -6.82 14.79
CA THR A 71 7.25 -5.69 15.73
C THR A 71 6.60 -6.11 17.04
N MET A 72 7.32 -6.04 18.16
CA MET A 72 6.84 -6.48 19.47
C MET A 72 6.17 -5.35 20.26
N LEU A 73 5.10 -5.67 21.00
CA LEU A 73 4.51 -4.78 22.01
C LEU A 73 5.05 -5.11 23.41
N PRO A 74 4.99 -4.19 24.38
CA PRO A 74 5.40 -4.47 25.75
C PRO A 74 4.63 -5.66 26.34
N GLY A 75 5.34 -6.69 26.80
CA GLY A 75 4.74 -7.91 27.36
C GLY A 75 4.44 -9.02 26.36
N GLU A 76 4.78 -8.87 25.08
CA GLU A 76 4.74 -9.96 24.10
C GLU A 76 6.09 -10.67 23.97
N ASP A 77 6.06 -11.96 23.64
CA ASP A 77 7.24 -12.76 23.31
C ASP A 77 7.73 -12.51 21.88
N VAL A 78 9.02 -12.78 21.66
CA VAL A 78 9.65 -12.66 20.34
C VAL A 78 9.04 -13.71 19.42
N ILE A 79 8.62 -13.29 18.24
CA ILE A 79 8.15 -14.22 17.20
C ILE A 79 9.37 -14.87 16.55
N ASP A 80 9.46 -16.19 16.67
CA ASP A 80 10.41 -16.99 15.90
C ASP A 80 9.94 -17.18 14.44
N GLU A 81 10.86 -17.49 13.54
CA GLU A 81 10.55 -17.70 12.11
C GLU A 81 9.52 -18.80 11.90
N THR A 82 9.58 -19.86 12.70
CA THR A 82 8.61 -20.96 12.68
C THR A 82 7.19 -20.48 13.03
N THR A 83 7.09 -19.60 14.02
CA THR A 83 5.81 -19.02 14.46
C THR A 83 5.27 -18.06 13.40
N TYR A 84 6.14 -17.28 12.76
CA TYR A 84 5.75 -16.38 11.67
C TYR A 84 5.12 -17.12 10.48
N ASP A 85 5.70 -18.23 10.06
CA ASP A 85 5.25 -19.01 8.89
C ASP A 85 4.02 -19.89 9.20
N SER A 86 3.88 -20.37 10.44
CA SER A 86 2.75 -21.22 10.86
C SER A 86 1.52 -20.44 11.31
N MET A 87 1.65 -19.14 11.60
CA MET A 87 0.54 -18.29 12.03
C MET A 87 -0.64 -18.34 11.06
N SER A 88 -1.84 -18.48 11.62
CA SER A 88 -3.09 -18.51 10.87
C SER A 88 -3.52 -17.11 10.42
N VAL A 89 -4.41 -17.03 9.44
CA VAL A 89 -5.01 -15.74 9.00
C VAL A 89 -5.74 -15.05 10.16
N ARG A 90 -6.39 -15.81 11.04
CA ARG A 90 -7.10 -15.29 12.21
C ARG A 90 -6.14 -14.67 13.23
N GLU A 91 -5.10 -15.40 13.63
CA GLU A 91 -4.08 -14.90 14.56
C GLU A 91 -3.40 -13.65 14.00
N LEU A 92 -3.11 -13.64 12.70
CA LEU A 92 -2.58 -12.46 12.03
C LEU A 92 -3.55 -11.28 12.12
N ALA A 93 -4.85 -11.51 11.89
CA ALA A 93 -5.86 -10.45 11.96
C ALA A 93 -5.95 -9.84 13.36
N GLU A 94 -5.92 -10.66 14.41
CA GLU A 94 -5.87 -10.20 15.80
C GLU A 94 -4.59 -9.43 16.10
N ARG A 95 -3.44 -9.95 15.64
CA ARG A 95 -2.14 -9.30 15.82
C ARG A 95 -2.04 -7.95 15.10
N MET A 96 -2.70 -7.82 13.95
CA MET A 96 -2.70 -6.64 13.10
C MET A 96 -3.84 -5.65 13.42
N GLU A 97 -4.50 -5.82 14.56
CA GLU A 97 -5.55 -4.89 15.02
C GLU A 97 -5.02 -3.45 15.06
N PRO A 98 -5.59 -2.51 14.28
CA PRO A 98 -5.03 -1.17 14.14
C PRO A 98 -4.95 -0.36 15.44
N LEU A 99 -5.74 -0.73 16.45
CA LEU A 99 -5.86 -0.02 17.73
C LEU A 99 -4.90 -0.53 18.82
N ASN A 100 -4.08 -1.54 18.55
CA ASN A 100 -3.14 -2.10 19.54
C ASN A 100 -1.82 -1.32 19.68
N GLY A 101 -1.57 -0.32 18.81
CA GLY A 101 -0.34 0.49 18.81
C GLY A 101 0.86 -0.17 18.13
N ARG A 102 0.74 -1.40 17.60
CA ARG A 102 1.81 -2.08 16.87
C ARG A 102 2.19 -1.33 15.61
N LEU A 103 1.19 -0.85 14.86
CA LEU A 103 1.42 -0.02 13.66
C LEU A 103 2.18 1.26 13.99
N ASP A 104 1.90 1.89 15.13
CA ASP A 104 2.58 3.11 15.56
C ASP A 104 4.03 2.83 15.91
N ARG A 105 4.27 1.79 16.71
CA ARG A 105 5.63 1.36 17.07
C ARG A 105 6.44 0.96 15.85
N TRP A 106 5.83 0.24 14.91
CA TRP A 106 6.45 -0.09 13.64
C TRP A 106 6.74 1.17 12.83
N THR A 107 5.80 2.11 12.73
CA THR A 107 6.01 3.36 11.98
C THR A 107 7.16 4.19 12.58
N LEU A 108 7.29 4.21 13.91
CA LEU A 108 8.43 4.84 14.59
C LEU A 108 9.75 4.17 14.25
N SER A 109 9.80 2.84 14.09
CA SER A 109 11.02 2.15 13.66
C SER A 109 11.41 2.44 12.21
N LEU A 110 10.50 3.06 11.42
CA LEU A 110 10.76 3.48 10.05
C LEU A 110 11.25 4.94 9.93
N SER A 111 11.48 5.65 11.04
CA SER A 111 11.77 7.09 11.04
C SER A 111 13.00 7.51 10.22
N GLU A 112 14.02 6.65 10.17
CA GLU A 112 15.29 6.94 9.48
C GLU A 112 15.28 6.55 7.99
N LEU A 113 14.21 5.91 7.51
CA LEU A 113 14.14 5.44 6.13
C LEU A 113 13.87 6.59 5.15
N ARG A 114 14.42 6.45 3.94
CA ARG A 114 14.10 7.35 2.83
C ARG A 114 12.58 7.39 2.59
N PRO A 115 11.99 8.55 2.26
CA PRO A 115 10.54 8.69 2.04
C PRO A 115 9.96 7.71 1.02
N THR A 116 10.74 7.33 0.00
CA THR A 116 10.34 6.33 -1.00
C THR A 116 10.19 4.93 -0.40
N THR A 117 11.15 4.51 0.42
CA THR A 117 11.14 3.22 1.11
C THR A 117 10.05 3.19 2.18
N TYR A 118 9.92 4.26 2.95
CA TYR A 118 8.82 4.42 3.92
C TYR A 118 7.45 4.25 3.25
N ASN A 119 7.21 4.96 2.14
CA ASN A 119 5.94 4.88 1.42
C ASN A 119 5.68 3.50 0.80
N ALA A 120 6.72 2.80 0.34
CA ALA A 120 6.61 1.43 -0.16
C ALA A 120 6.19 0.46 0.95
N ARG A 121 6.81 0.56 2.14
CA ARG A 121 6.44 -0.23 3.33
C ARG A 121 5.02 0.08 3.78
N LEU A 122 4.65 1.37 3.83
CA LEU A 122 3.30 1.81 4.18
C LEU A 122 2.25 1.27 3.21
N ALA A 123 2.56 1.22 1.90
CA ALA A 123 1.68 0.65 0.90
C ALA A 123 1.48 -0.86 1.09
N ALA A 124 2.53 -1.60 1.43
CA ALA A 124 2.45 -3.03 1.73
C ALA A 124 1.58 -3.29 2.98
N ALA A 125 1.82 -2.55 4.07
CA ALA A 125 1.02 -2.65 5.30
C ALA A 125 -0.44 -2.31 5.06
N ARG A 126 -0.72 -1.20 4.35
CA ARG A 126 -2.09 -0.80 4.00
C ARG A 126 -2.80 -1.85 3.15
N HIS A 127 -2.07 -2.49 2.25
CA HIS A 127 -2.59 -3.58 1.44
C HIS A 127 -2.98 -4.79 2.30
N LEU A 128 -2.09 -5.20 3.22
CA LEU A 128 -2.36 -6.31 4.14
C LEU A 128 -3.57 -6.03 5.03
N LEU A 129 -3.65 -4.84 5.63
CA LEU A 129 -4.81 -4.46 6.46
C LEU A 129 -6.11 -4.49 5.66
N LYS A 130 -6.10 -3.93 4.44
CA LYS A 130 -7.28 -3.97 3.55
C LYS A 130 -7.69 -5.40 3.21
N TRP A 131 -6.72 -6.30 3.03
CA TRP A 131 -6.98 -7.71 2.78
C TRP A 131 -7.64 -8.38 3.99
N LEU A 132 -7.10 -8.15 5.19
CA LEU A 132 -7.63 -8.65 6.48
C LEU A 132 -8.99 -8.06 6.87
N GLY A 133 -9.44 -6.98 6.22
CA GLY A 133 -10.70 -6.31 6.54
C GLY A 133 -10.57 -5.14 7.51
N HIS A 134 -9.35 -4.86 7.96
CA HIS A 134 -9.04 -3.77 8.88
C HIS A 134 -9.12 -2.41 8.19
N ARG A 135 -9.53 -1.40 8.97
CA ARG A 135 -9.47 -0.01 8.52
C ARG A 135 -8.08 0.56 8.81
N TRP A 136 -7.51 1.21 7.81
CA TRP A 136 -6.25 1.93 7.96
C TRP A 136 -6.40 3.13 8.90
N PRO A 137 -5.50 3.34 9.89
CA PRO A 137 -5.54 4.50 10.77
C PRO A 137 -5.32 5.82 10.03
N ASP A 138 -6.11 6.84 10.36
CA ASP A 138 -6.10 8.13 9.63
C ASP A 138 -4.85 8.97 9.92
N HIS A 139 -4.21 8.80 11.08
CA HIS A 139 -2.99 9.52 11.45
C HIS A 139 -1.72 9.01 10.74
N LEU A 140 -1.77 7.79 10.18
CA LEU A 140 -0.65 7.23 9.41
C LEU A 140 -0.72 7.69 7.96
N VAL A 141 0.07 8.72 7.64
CA VAL A 141 0.11 9.35 6.32
C VAL A 141 1.42 9.04 5.59
N ARG A 142 1.36 9.05 4.25
CA ARG A 142 2.53 8.94 3.40
C ARG A 142 3.51 10.09 3.66
N ALA A 143 4.79 9.79 3.70
CA ALA A 143 5.83 10.80 3.72
C ALA A 143 5.78 11.62 2.43
N ARG A 144 5.94 12.94 2.54
CA ARG A 144 6.04 13.81 1.37
C ARG A 144 7.30 13.45 0.61
N THR A 145 7.15 12.87 -0.58
CA THR A 145 8.25 12.79 -1.54
C THR A 145 8.39 14.15 -2.21
N GLY A 146 9.63 14.62 -2.36
CA GLY A 146 9.90 15.81 -3.18
C GLY A 146 9.28 15.68 -4.57
N ARG A 147 9.05 16.82 -5.25
CA ARG A 147 8.54 16.80 -6.63
C ARG A 147 9.49 15.95 -7.47
N ARG A 148 8.97 14.88 -8.06
CA ARG A 148 9.73 14.10 -9.04
C ARG A 148 9.98 15.02 -10.22
N LEU A 149 11.24 15.18 -10.60
CA LEU A 149 11.56 15.83 -11.87
C LEU A 149 10.86 15.08 -13.00
N PRO A 150 10.31 15.78 -14.00
CA PRO A 150 9.82 15.15 -15.21
C PRO A 150 10.89 14.21 -15.76
N ARG A 151 10.49 13.01 -16.16
CA ARG A 151 11.42 12.06 -16.79
C ARG A 151 11.88 12.66 -18.11
N THR A 152 13.19 12.76 -18.29
CA THR A 152 13.79 13.10 -19.59
C THR A 152 13.81 11.86 -20.48
N LEU A 153 13.76 12.09 -21.80
CA LEU A 153 13.94 11.00 -22.77
C LEU A 153 15.34 10.40 -22.62
N THR A 154 15.43 9.07 -22.64
CA THR A 154 16.71 8.36 -22.73
C THR A 154 17.28 8.50 -24.15
N ARG A 155 18.59 8.25 -24.33
CA ARG A 155 19.23 8.29 -25.66
C ARG A 155 18.52 7.41 -26.69
N ARG A 156 18.06 6.22 -26.27
CA ARG A 156 17.30 5.30 -27.12
C ARG A 156 15.94 5.89 -27.51
N GLU A 157 15.21 6.45 -26.55
CA GLU A 157 13.92 7.10 -26.82
C GLU A 157 14.08 8.32 -27.73
N MET A 158 15.15 9.09 -27.57
CA MET A 158 15.48 10.21 -28.45
C MET A 158 15.75 9.76 -29.88
N SER A 159 16.52 8.69 -30.08
CA SER A 159 16.73 8.11 -31.42
C SER A 159 15.42 7.61 -32.04
N MET A 160 14.54 6.96 -31.25
CA MET A 160 13.22 6.52 -31.74
C MET A 160 12.33 7.70 -32.15
N VAL A 161 12.39 8.83 -31.43
CA VAL A 161 11.64 10.04 -31.77
C VAL A 161 12.16 10.66 -33.07
N LEU A 162 13.48 10.75 -33.25
CA LEU A 162 14.08 11.25 -34.49
C LEU A 162 13.75 10.36 -35.69
N GLU A 163 13.82 9.04 -35.52
CA GLU A 163 13.47 8.08 -36.56
C GLU A 163 11.99 8.15 -36.95
N ALA A 164 11.10 8.23 -35.96
CA ALA A 164 9.67 8.40 -36.21
C ALA A 164 9.34 9.74 -36.90
N ALA A 165 10.05 10.81 -36.54
CA ALA A 165 9.88 12.12 -37.16
C ALA A 165 10.39 12.15 -38.61
N ALA A 166 11.49 11.43 -38.90
CA ALA A 166 12.03 11.29 -40.26
C ALA A 166 11.11 10.48 -41.19
N ASN A 167 10.43 9.46 -40.64
CA ASN A 167 9.50 8.60 -41.39
C ASN A 167 8.04 9.11 -41.37
N SER A 168 7.80 10.31 -40.84
CA SER A 168 6.46 10.89 -40.77
C SER A 168 5.99 11.33 -42.15
N GLU A 169 4.72 11.09 -42.46
CA GLU A 169 4.07 11.62 -43.66
C GLU A 169 4.01 13.16 -43.67
N ASN A 170 4.13 13.80 -42.50
CA ASN A 170 4.18 15.25 -42.39
C ASN A 170 5.65 15.72 -42.54
N PRO A 171 6.01 16.42 -43.63
CA PRO A 171 7.38 16.85 -43.89
C PRO A 171 7.90 17.88 -42.87
N VAL A 172 7.02 18.54 -42.13
CA VAL A 172 7.38 19.54 -41.11
C VAL A 172 7.76 18.87 -39.78
N ALA A 173 7.35 17.62 -39.55
CA ALA A 173 7.55 16.93 -38.28
C ALA A 173 9.04 16.78 -37.92
N SER A 174 9.87 16.33 -38.86
CA SER A 174 11.31 16.18 -38.66
C SER A 174 12.00 17.50 -38.29
N ILE A 175 11.63 18.59 -38.97
CA ILE A 175 12.21 19.92 -38.73
C ILE A 175 11.83 20.43 -37.34
N VAL A 176 10.54 20.36 -36.97
CA VAL A 176 10.06 20.85 -35.67
C VAL A 176 10.65 20.05 -34.52
N VAL A 177 10.69 18.72 -34.64
CA VAL A 177 11.26 17.85 -33.61
C VAL A 177 12.76 18.10 -33.44
N THR A 178 13.50 18.24 -34.54
CA THR A 178 14.93 18.55 -34.49
C THR A 178 15.17 19.91 -33.86
N MET A 179 14.40 20.93 -34.26
CA MET A 179 14.48 22.28 -33.69
C MET A 179 14.21 22.26 -32.17
N MET A 180 13.13 21.63 -31.72
CA MET A 180 12.81 21.52 -30.28
C MET A 180 13.88 20.76 -29.47
N LEU A 181 14.57 19.79 -30.07
CA LEU A 181 15.64 19.05 -29.40
C LEU A 181 16.95 19.84 -29.35
N ASP A 182 17.28 20.59 -30.41
CA ASP A 182 18.53 21.36 -30.50
C ASP A 182 18.46 22.70 -29.77
N THR A 183 17.29 23.36 -29.74
CA THR A 183 17.14 24.69 -29.09
C THR A 183 16.64 24.63 -27.65
N GLY A 184 16.13 23.47 -27.20
CA GLY A 184 15.40 23.34 -25.93
C GLY A 184 14.07 24.09 -25.94
#